data_AF-A0A2S1TZD9-F1
#
_entry.id   AF-A0A2S1TZD9-F1
#
_cell.length_a   1.000
_cell.length_b   1.000
_cell.length_c   1.000
_cell.angle_alpha   90.00
_cell.angle_beta   90.00
_cell.angle_gamma   90.00
#
_symmetry.space_group_name_H-M   'P 1'
#
loop_
_entity.id
_entity.type
_entity.pdbx_description
1 polymer ?
#
loop_
_entity_poly.entity_id
_entity_poly.type
_entity_poly.pdbx_seq_one_letter_code
_entity_poly.pdbx_strand_id
1 'polypeptide(L)'
;AGSTLRMWKKDYQGPDYSHGEWRYALRIFHCENVLVEGLTIMESGGDGIGITGKNITIRNCVCDRNHRQGMSVFSVENLLIENCVMRGTSGTAPQSGIDFEPDHPHEKLKNIIMRNCLSENNMG
;
A
#
# COMPACT_ATOMS: atom_id res chain seq x y z
N ALA A 1 0.70 -7.43 -19.75
CA ALA A 1 0.04 -6.47 -18.85
C ALA A 1 -0.66 -7.28 -17.76
N GLY A 2 -0.43 -6.96 -16.48
CA GLY A 2 -1.09 -7.61 -15.35
C GLY A 2 -2.47 -7.02 -15.07
N SER A 3 -3.23 -7.64 -14.16
CA SER A 3 -4.58 -7.17 -13.77
C SER A 3 -4.51 -5.86 -12.97
N THR A 4 -5.56 -5.03 -13.07
CA THR A 4 -5.63 -3.73 -12.38
C THR A 4 -6.73 -3.71 -11.33
N LEU A 5 -6.40 -3.29 -10.11
CA LEU A 5 -7.33 -2.84 -9.09
C LEU A 5 -7.29 -1.30 -9.06
N ARG A 6 -8.39 -0.66 -9.45
CA ARG A 6 -8.50 0.80 -9.55
C ARG A 6 -9.67 1.30 -8.73
N MET A 7 -9.46 2.40 -8.02
CA MET A 7 -10.53 3.24 -7.49
C MET A 7 -10.52 4.61 -8.18
N TRP A 8 -11.35 5.54 -7.70
CA TRP A 8 -11.51 6.86 -8.29
C TRP A 8 -11.05 7.95 -7.31
N LYS A 9 -9.74 8.07 -7.11
CA LYS A 9 -9.10 9.06 -6.22
C LYS A 9 -9.75 10.44 -6.22
N LYS A 10 -10.11 10.95 -7.40
CA LYS A 10 -10.72 12.28 -7.56
C LYS A 10 -12.08 12.40 -6.86
N ASP A 11 -12.88 11.34 -6.85
CA ASP A 11 -14.20 11.33 -6.20
C ASP A 11 -14.01 11.52 -4.68
N TYR A 12 -13.03 10.82 -4.10
CA TYR A 12 -12.71 10.88 -2.68
C TYR A 12 -12.07 12.20 -2.23
N GLN A 13 -11.56 13.00 -3.17
CA GLN A 13 -11.07 14.36 -2.95
C GLN A 13 -12.16 15.42 -3.14
N GLY A 14 -13.31 15.03 -3.70
CA GLY A 14 -14.45 15.89 -3.93
C GLY A 14 -15.33 16.08 -2.69
N PRO A 15 -16.27 17.04 -2.73
CA PRO A 15 -17.16 17.35 -1.61
C PRO A 15 -18.22 16.26 -1.36
N ASP A 16 -18.44 15.36 -2.32
CA ASP A 16 -19.46 14.31 -2.26
C ASP A 16 -19.09 13.18 -1.28
N TYR A 17 -17.82 13.13 -0.84
CA TYR A 17 -17.32 12.15 0.11
C TYR A 17 -16.71 12.83 1.33
N SER A 18 -17.08 12.35 2.52
CA SER A 18 -16.38 12.73 3.74
C SER A 18 -14.88 12.42 3.62
N HIS A 19 -14.03 13.24 4.25
CA HIS A 19 -12.62 12.93 4.34
C HIS A 19 -12.39 11.58 5.05
N GLY A 20 -11.47 10.76 4.55
CA GLY A 20 -11.20 9.45 5.13
C GLY A 20 -9.93 8.82 4.56
N GLU A 21 -9.03 8.40 5.45
CA GLU A 21 -7.69 7.92 5.12
C GLU A 21 -7.64 6.41 4.81
N TRP A 22 -8.53 5.61 5.41
CA TRP A 22 -8.51 4.13 5.34
C TRP A 22 -9.18 3.52 4.09
N ARG A 23 -9.17 4.24 2.95
CA ARG A 23 -9.79 3.82 1.69
C ARG A 23 -8.82 3.01 0.83
N TYR A 24 -8.49 1.83 1.32
CA TYR A 24 -7.56 0.90 0.66
C TYR A 24 -8.11 0.37 -0.67
N ALA A 25 -7.27 0.30 -1.70
CA ALA A 25 -7.61 -0.44 -2.92
C ALA A 25 -7.45 -1.96 -2.73
N LEU A 26 -6.50 -2.39 -1.91
CA LEU A 26 -6.36 -3.76 -1.43
C LEU A 26 -6.03 -3.75 0.07
N ARG A 27 -6.77 -4.53 0.87
CA ARG A 27 -6.50 -4.68 2.30
C ARG A 27 -6.25 -6.14 2.66
N ILE A 28 -5.06 -6.42 3.20
CA ILE A 28 -4.65 -7.71 3.73
C ILE A 28 -4.59 -7.54 5.25
N PHE A 29 -5.61 -8.02 5.96
CA PHE A 29 -5.75 -7.76 7.39
C PHE A 29 -5.92 -9.06 8.17
N HIS A 30 -4.96 -9.35 9.05
CA HIS A 30 -4.90 -10.58 9.84
C HIS A 30 -4.88 -11.86 8.98
N CYS A 31 -4.14 -11.84 7.88
CA CYS A 31 -3.98 -13.00 6.99
C CYS A 31 -2.64 -13.71 7.22
N GLU A 32 -2.59 -15.01 6.88
CA GLU A 32 -1.34 -15.79 6.84
C GLU A 32 -1.21 -16.48 5.46
N ASN A 33 0.02 -16.58 4.93
CA ASN A 33 0.34 -17.26 3.67
C ASN A 33 -0.33 -16.61 2.44
N VAL A 34 -0.08 -15.32 2.23
CA VAL A 34 -0.66 -14.54 1.13
C VAL A 34 0.39 -14.25 0.06
N LEU A 35 0.03 -14.48 -1.21
CA LEU A 35 0.77 -14.01 -2.38
C LEU A 35 -0.08 -12.99 -3.14
N VAL A 36 0.47 -11.79 -3.32
CA VAL A 36 -0.04 -10.79 -4.26
C VAL A 36 1.00 -10.61 -5.35
N GLU A 37 0.64 -10.94 -6.60
CA GLU A 37 1.59 -10.93 -7.70
C GLU A 37 1.03 -10.29 -8.97
N GLY A 38 1.81 -9.43 -9.62
CA GLY A 38 1.51 -8.93 -10.95
C GLY A 38 0.34 -7.93 -11.03
N LEU A 39 -0.02 -7.28 -9.93
CA LEU A 39 -1.13 -6.33 -9.90
C LEU A 39 -0.67 -4.89 -10.10
N THR A 40 -1.49 -4.10 -10.79
CA THR A 40 -1.45 -2.63 -10.69
C THR A 40 -2.56 -2.18 -9.73
N ILE A 41 -2.19 -1.49 -8.66
CA ILE A 41 -3.08 -0.95 -7.64
C ILE A 41 -3.01 0.57 -7.74
N MET A 42 -4.11 1.23 -8.12
CA MET A 42 -4.03 2.63 -8.51
C MET A 42 -5.22 3.49 -8.09
N GLU A 43 -4.92 4.77 -7.92
CA GLU A 43 -5.90 5.83 -7.66
C GLU A 43 -6.84 5.49 -6.49
N SER A 44 -6.29 4.87 -5.43
CA SER A 44 -7.04 4.63 -4.20
C SER A 44 -7.51 5.94 -3.55
N GLY A 45 -8.57 5.86 -2.75
CA GLY A 45 -9.03 6.98 -1.93
C GLY A 45 -8.21 7.22 -0.67
N GLY A 46 -7.28 6.30 -0.36
CA GLY A 46 -6.44 6.29 0.82
C GLY A 46 -5.10 5.67 0.46
N ASP A 47 -4.74 4.56 1.11
CA ASP A 47 -3.52 3.81 0.78
C ASP A 47 -3.78 2.82 -0.37
N GLY A 48 -2.73 2.44 -1.10
CA GLY A 48 -2.84 1.42 -2.15
C GLY A 48 -3.10 0.05 -1.54
N ILE A 49 -2.11 -0.46 -0.80
CA ILE A 49 -2.18 -1.74 -0.10
C ILE A 49 -1.99 -1.51 1.41
N GLY A 50 -2.94 -1.95 2.23
CA GLY A 50 -2.76 -2.06 3.69
C GLY A 50 -2.40 -3.48 4.10
N ILE A 51 -1.33 -3.66 4.89
CA ILE A 51 -0.72 -4.97 5.15
C ILE A 51 -0.56 -5.24 6.66
N THR A 52 -1.26 -6.28 7.12
CA THR A 52 -1.12 -6.90 8.45
C THR A 52 -1.20 -8.42 8.32
N GLY A 53 -0.25 -9.15 8.90
CA GLY A 53 -0.28 -10.61 8.89
C GLY A 53 1.07 -11.29 8.91
N LYS A 54 1.12 -12.53 8.41
CA LYS A 54 2.32 -13.36 8.48
C LYS A 54 2.57 -14.13 7.19
N ASN A 55 3.84 -14.31 6.81
CA ASN A 55 4.24 -15.01 5.59
C ASN A 55 3.54 -14.42 4.34
N ILE A 56 3.79 -13.13 4.10
CA ILE A 56 3.16 -12.38 3.00
C ILE A 56 4.23 -12.09 1.95
N THR A 57 3.90 -12.30 0.67
CA THR A 57 4.72 -11.89 -0.47
C THR A 57 3.94 -10.94 -1.36
N ILE A 58 4.49 -9.76 -1.62
CA ILE A 58 4.03 -8.80 -2.62
C ILE A 58 5.09 -8.74 -3.72
N ARG A 59 4.79 -9.22 -4.93
CA ARG A 59 5.78 -9.34 -6.00
C ARG A 59 5.30 -8.75 -7.32
N ASN A 60 6.19 -8.08 -8.06
CA ASN A 60 5.90 -7.59 -9.42
C ASN A 60 4.65 -6.68 -9.47
N CYS A 61 4.42 -5.91 -8.39
CA CYS A 61 3.25 -5.06 -8.26
C CYS A 61 3.59 -3.58 -8.49
N VAL A 62 2.61 -2.81 -8.95
CA VAL A 62 2.74 -1.37 -9.13
C VAL A 62 1.67 -0.66 -8.30
N CYS A 63 2.06 0.19 -7.35
CA CYS A 63 1.20 1.13 -6.67
C CYS A 63 1.31 2.51 -7.35
N ASP A 64 0.25 2.97 -8.01
CA ASP A 64 0.30 4.13 -8.91
C ASP A 64 -0.72 5.21 -8.51
N ARG A 65 -0.22 6.41 -8.17
CA ARG A 65 -1.03 7.60 -7.87
C ARG A 65 -2.07 7.43 -6.75
N ASN A 66 -1.74 6.66 -5.72
CA ASN A 66 -2.61 6.51 -4.53
C ASN A 66 -2.68 7.82 -3.73
N HIS A 67 -3.68 7.93 -2.84
CA HIS A 67 -4.02 9.20 -2.20
C HIS A 67 -3.17 9.53 -0.97
N ARG A 68 -2.94 8.54 -0.09
CA ARG A 68 -2.20 8.71 1.16
C ARG A 68 -0.89 7.95 1.15
N GLN A 69 -0.88 6.68 0.74
CA GLN A 69 0.35 5.89 0.58
C GLN A 69 0.28 4.90 -0.58
N GLY A 70 1.44 4.47 -1.09
CA GLY A 70 1.52 3.32 -2.00
C GLY A 70 1.25 1.99 -1.28
N MET A 71 1.93 1.75 -0.15
CA MET A 71 1.73 0.59 0.74
C MET A 71 1.88 1.01 2.21
N SER A 72 0.95 0.62 3.06
CA SER A 72 1.03 0.77 4.51
C SER A 72 1.28 -0.58 5.16
N VAL A 73 2.33 -0.69 5.96
CA VAL A 73 2.70 -1.91 6.68
C VAL A 73 2.53 -1.68 8.18
N PHE A 74 1.57 -2.35 8.80
CA PHE A 74 1.21 -2.15 10.21
C PHE A 74 1.92 -3.18 11.11
N SER A 75 1.41 -4.42 11.14
CA SER A 75 1.94 -5.50 11.99
C SER A 75 2.18 -6.75 11.16
N VAL A 76 3.45 -7.06 10.88
CA VAL A 76 3.88 -8.18 10.04
C VAL A 76 5.03 -9.00 10.61
N GLU A 77 4.98 -10.31 10.35
CA GLU A 77 6.11 -11.24 10.52
C GLU A 77 6.35 -12.02 9.23
N ASN A 78 7.58 -11.95 8.69
CA ASN A 78 7.96 -12.57 7.41
C ASN A 78 7.23 -11.94 6.21
N LEU A 79 7.60 -10.70 5.88
CA LEU A 79 7.10 -9.99 4.70
C LEU A 79 8.20 -9.89 3.64
N LEU A 80 7.89 -10.33 2.42
CA LEU A 80 8.71 -10.09 1.23
C LEU A 80 8.01 -9.11 0.28
N ILE A 81 8.65 -7.98 -0.01
CA ILE A 81 8.27 -7.06 -1.08
C ILE A 81 9.36 -7.10 -2.14
N GLU A 82 9.02 -7.53 -3.35
CA GLU A 82 10.00 -7.81 -4.40
C GLU A 82 9.57 -7.28 -5.76
N ASN A 83 10.48 -6.60 -6.46
CA ASN A 83 10.25 -6.09 -7.82
C ASN A 83 8.99 -5.20 -7.93
N CYS A 84 8.73 -4.40 -6.89
CA CYS A 84 7.56 -3.52 -6.85
C CYS A 84 7.91 -2.06 -7.20
N VAL A 85 6.96 -1.34 -7.77
CA VAL A 85 7.06 0.10 -8.02
C VAL A 85 5.99 0.82 -7.22
N MET A 86 6.36 1.85 -6.46
CA MET A 86 5.41 2.74 -5.77
C MET A 86 5.66 4.17 -6.22
N ARG A 87 4.69 4.78 -6.92
CA ARG A 87 4.91 6.08 -7.55
C ARG A 87 3.70 7.00 -7.54
N GLY A 88 3.97 8.30 -7.57
CA GLY A 88 2.96 9.33 -7.80
C GLY A 88 1.98 9.54 -6.63
N THR A 89 2.25 8.97 -5.45
CA THR A 89 1.40 9.16 -4.27
C THR A 89 1.33 10.64 -3.91
N SER A 90 0.10 11.14 -3.74
CA SER A 90 -0.17 12.57 -3.49
C SER A 90 -1.58 12.78 -2.93
N GLY A 91 -1.75 13.65 -1.94
CA GLY A 91 -3.05 13.88 -1.31
C GLY A 91 -2.93 14.14 0.18
N THR A 92 -3.16 13.11 1.00
CA THR A 92 -3.06 13.21 2.46
C THR A 92 -1.68 12.75 2.92
N ALA A 93 -1.08 13.46 3.88
CA ALA A 93 0.18 13.06 4.49
C ALA A 93 0.11 11.61 5.03
N PRO A 94 1.20 10.81 4.95
CA PRO A 94 2.55 11.24 4.60
C PRO A 94 2.81 11.35 3.10
N GLN A 95 1.98 10.75 2.23
CA GLN A 95 2.19 10.72 0.76
C GLN A 95 3.35 9.81 0.31
N SER A 96 3.74 8.84 1.14
CA SER A 96 4.88 7.96 0.91
C SER A 96 4.62 6.90 -0.17
N GLY A 97 5.69 6.42 -0.81
CA GLY A 97 5.62 5.19 -1.62
C GLY A 97 5.31 3.96 -0.78
N ILE A 98 5.90 3.89 0.42
CA ILE A 98 5.63 2.88 1.45
C ILE A 98 5.84 3.51 2.82
N ASP A 99 5.04 3.15 3.82
CA ASP A 99 5.27 3.49 5.22
C ASP A 99 5.15 2.24 6.11
N PHE A 100 6.01 2.19 7.12
CA PHE A 100 6.02 1.16 8.15
C PHE A 100 5.45 1.80 9.41
N GLU A 101 4.12 1.76 9.54
CA GLU A 101 3.33 2.52 10.51
C GLU A 101 2.57 1.58 11.48
N PRO A 102 3.24 0.97 12.47
CA PRO A 102 2.51 0.22 13.50
C PRO A 102 1.58 1.16 14.27
N ASP A 103 0.32 0.78 14.45
CA ASP A 103 -0.69 1.57 15.16
C ASP A 103 -0.45 1.55 16.68
N HIS A 104 0.19 0.49 17.19
CA HIS A 104 0.44 0.32 18.62
C HIS A 104 1.85 -0.19 18.94
N PRO A 105 2.43 0.14 20.11
CA PRO A 105 3.79 -0.30 20.49
C PRO A 105 4.00 -1.81 20.59
N HIS A 106 2.93 -2.61 20.68
CA HIS A 106 2.99 -4.06 20.78
C HIS A 106 2.88 -4.77 19.42
N GLU A 107 2.59 -4.02 18.36
CA GLU A 107 2.58 -4.54 16.99
C GLU A 107 3.99 -4.85 16.52
N LYS A 108 4.11 -5.85 15.65
CA LYS A 108 5.40 -6.44 15.29
C LYS A 108 5.76 -6.06 13.87
N LEU A 109 6.97 -5.57 13.67
CA LEU A 109 7.62 -5.51 12.36
C LEU A 109 8.84 -6.41 12.43
N LYS A 110 8.74 -7.61 11.85
CA LYS A 110 9.79 -8.63 11.98
C LYS A 110 10.04 -9.35 10.66
N ASN A 111 11.31 -9.57 10.34
CA ASN A 111 11.77 -10.30 9.16
C ASN A 111 11.14 -9.75 7.87
N ILE A 112 11.40 -8.47 7.59
CA ILE A 112 10.90 -7.78 6.41
C ILE A 112 12.04 -7.64 5.42
N ILE A 113 11.80 -8.06 4.18
CA ILE A 113 12.74 -7.89 3.07
C ILE A 113 12.04 -7.09 1.98
N MET A 114 12.63 -5.95 1.62
CA MET A 114 12.27 -5.18 0.44
C MET A 114 13.45 -5.19 -0.53
N ARG A 115 13.28 -5.75 -1.73
CA ARG A 115 14.37 -5.86 -2.71
C ARG A 115 13.90 -5.58 -4.13
N ASN A 116 14.79 -4.96 -4.91
CA ASN A 116 14.54 -4.59 -6.31
C ASN A 116 13.28 -3.71 -6.49
N CYS A 117 12.96 -2.88 -5.51
CA CYS A 117 11.80 -2.00 -5.57
C CYS A 117 12.21 -0.57 -5.94
N LEU A 118 11.30 0.15 -6.59
CA LEU A 118 11.46 1.57 -6.93
C LEU A 118 10.37 2.39 -6.24
N SER A 119 10.78 3.42 -5.51
CA SER A 119 9.89 4.47 -5.00
C SER A 119 10.25 5.78 -5.68
N GLU A 120 9.34 6.36 -6.46
CA GLU A 120 9.63 7.56 -7.24
C GLU A 120 8.45 8.53 -7.30
N ASN A 121 8.72 9.83 -7.36
CA ASN A 121 7.71 10.88 -7.56
C ASN A 121 6.53 10.84 -6.57
N ASN A 122 6.78 10.35 -5.35
CA ASN A 122 5.85 10.45 -4.23
C ASN A 122 6.08 11.80 -3.52
N MET A 123 5.04 12.36 -2.91
CA MET A 123 5.13 13.69 -2.29
C MET A 123 5.58 13.68 -0.81
N GLY A 124 5.95 12.50 -0.30
CA GLY A 124 6.46 12.24 1.05
C GLY A 124 7.73 11.43 1.07
#